data_AF-A0A8J3PBP9-F1
#
_entry.id   AF-A0A8J3PBP9-F1
#
_cell.length_a   1.000
_cell.length_b   1.000
_cell.length_c   1.000
_cell.angle_alpha   90.00
_cell.angle_beta   90.00
_cell.angle_gamma   90.00
#
_symmetry.space_group_name_H-M   'P 1'
#
loop_
_entity.id
_entity.type
_entity.pdbx_description
1 polymer ?
#
loop_
_entity_poly.entity_id
_entity_poly.type
_entity_poly.pdbx_seq_one_letter_code
_entity_poly.pdbx_strand_id
1 'polypeptide(L)'
;MPVTLDWTPRAEQQFDGLRNRQQQQVAQFLRHLEAEGCAALGYRLTGGAPLDRLCVKHVGDLRIVVAFRSGRQACVLLIGRHDEADPGIDVYAALYELAGVKPPTDPRTKPPCCGDGGLPPEIGAAVDELADRAIRIRRTRRGEGRAAD
;
A
#
# COMPACT_ATOMS: atom_id res chain seq x y z
N MET A 1 -13.34 2.27 -13.60
CA MET A 1 -14.07 3.43 -13.01
C MET A 1 -13.03 4.37 -12.48
N PRO A 2 -13.00 5.64 -12.91
CA PRO A 2 -11.97 6.56 -12.46
C PRO A 2 -12.03 6.80 -10.96
N VAL A 3 -10.86 6.99 -10.34
CA VAL A 3 -10.73 7.30 -8.91
C VAL A 3 -9.81 8.49 -8.70
N THR A 4 -10.06 9.25 -7.64
CA THR A 4 -9.09 10.22 -7.12
C THR A 4 -8.12 9.52 -6.17
N LEU A 5 -6.85 9.94 -6.19
CA LEU A 5 -5.81 9.39 -5.33
C LEU A 5 -5.45 10.33 -4.19
N ASP A 6 -5.60 9.83 -2.97
CA ASP A 6 -4.96 10.36 -1.77
C ASP A 6 -3.67 9.57 -1.49
N TRP A 7 -2.78 10.17 -0.70
CA TRP A 7 -1.50 9.56 -0.34
C TRP A 7 -1.27 9.64 1.15
N THR A 8 -0.73 8.57 1.72
CA THR A 8 -0.18 8.70 3.07
C THR A 8 1.17 9.41 3.00
N PRO A 9 1.56 10.17 4.04
CA PRO A 9 2.90 10.76 4.09
C PRO A 9 4.04 9.75 4.01
N ARG A 10 3.78 8.48 4.33
CA ARG A 10 4.75 7.39 4.18
C ARG A 10 4.91 7.00 2.71
N ALA A 11 3.81 6.88 1.97
CA ALA A 11 3.85 6.59 0.54
C ALA A 11 4.54 7.71 -0.26
N GLU A 12 4.27 8.97 0.06
CA GLU A 12 4.97 10.12 -0.53
C GLU A 12 6.49 10.02 -0.32
N GLN A 13 6.91 9.85 0.94
CA GLN A 13 8.33 9.69 1.26
C GLN A 13 8.98 8.51 0.53
N GLN A 14 8.26 7.39 0.43
CA GLN A 14 8.75 6.21 -0.27
C GLN A 14 8.90 6.48 -1.76
N PHE A 15 7.95 7.17 -2.38
CA PHE A 15 8.00 7.59 -3.78
C PHE A 15 9.16 8.55 -4.05
N ASP A 16 9.35 9.55 -3.19
CA ASP A 16 10.44 10.52 -3.29
C ASP A 16 11.82 9.87 -3.17
N GLY A 17 11.92 8.78 -2.41
CA GLY A 17 13.15 8.01 -2.24
C GLY A 17 13.47 7.03 -3.39
N LEU A 18 12.59 6.88 -4.38
CA LEU A 18 12.81 5.97 -5.51
C LEU A 18 13.82 6.55 -6.50
N ARG A 19 14.49 5.66 -7.25
CA ARG A 19 15.31 6.08 -8.40
C ARG A 19 14.41 6.63 -9.51
N ASN A 20 14.90 7.58 -10.32
CA ASN A 20 14.13 8.24 -11.39
C ASN A 20 13.35 7.25 -12.29
N ARG A 21 13.98 6.14 -12.70
CA ARG A 21 13.31 5.12 -13.52
C ARG A 21 12.13 4.46 -12.79
N GLN A 22 12.31 4.15 -11.50
CA GLN A 22 11.24 3.59 -10.67
C GLN A 22 10.12 4.61 -10.47
N GLN A 23 10.45 5.88 -10.20
CA GLN A 23 9.45 6.96 -10.10
C GLN A 23 8.60 7.07 -11.37
N GLN A 24 9.21 7.02 -12.55
CA GLN A 24 8.49 7.07 -13.82
C GLN A 24 7.53 5.89 -14.00
N GLN A 25 7.98 4.67 -13.67
CA GLN A 25 7.14 3.46 -13.75
C GLN A 25 5.97 3.52 -12.76
N VAL A 26 6.23 3.97 -11.52
CA VAL A 26 5.18 4.13 -10.51
C VAL A 26 4.21 5.23 -10.92
N ALA A 27 4.68 6.38 -11.40
CA ALA A 27 3.83 7.46 -11.90
C ALA A 27 2.96 7.03 -13.08
N GLN A 28 3.48 6.20 -13.99
CA GLN A 28 2.69 5.62 -15.07
C GLN A 28 1.57 4.73 -14.54
N PHE A 29 1.89 3.85 -13.58
CA PHE A 29 0.88 3.02 -12.92
C PHE A 29 -0.19 3.87 -12.21
N LEU A 30 0.19 4.95 -11.55
CA LEU A 30 -0.77 5.79 -10.81
C LEU A 30 -1.78 6.45 -11.73
N ARG A 31 -1.35 6.93 -12.92
CA ARG A 31 -2.28 7.42 -13.96
C ARG A 31 -3.23 6.32 -14.43
N HIS A 32 -2.74 5.09 -14.54
CA HIS A 32 -3.56 3.93 -14.90
C HIS A 32 -4.59 3.62 -13.80
N LEU A 33 -4.16 3.69 -12.53
CA LEU A 33 -5.04 3.53 -11.37
C LEU A 33 -6.13 4.62 -11.33
N GLU A 34 -5.77 5.89 -11.56
CA GLU A 34 -6.73 7.00 -11.64
C GLU A 34 -7.78 6.79 -12.73
N ALA A 35 -7.39 6.23 -13.89
CA ALA A 35 -8.30 5.99 -15.00
C ALA A 35 -9.22 4.77 -14.78
N GLU A 36 -8.67 3.68 -14.27
CA GLU A 36 -9.35 2.38 -14.27
C GLU A 36 -9.85 1.92 -12.90
N GLY A 37 -9.32 2.48 -11.81
CA GLY A 37 -9.64 2.09 -10.44
C GLY A 37 -9.09 0.71 -10.11
N CYS A 38 -9.89 -0.14 -9.43
CA CYS A 38 -9.43 -1.45 -8.97
C CYS A 38 -8.90 -2.36 -10.09
N ALA A 39 -9.33 -2.15 -11.34
CA ALA A 39 -8.90 -2.97 -12.47
C ALA A 39 -7.42 -2.76 -12.83
N ALA A 40 -6.83 -1.61 -12.46
CA ALA A 40 -5.40 -1.37 -12.63
C ALA A 40 -4.53 -2.16 -11.64
N LEU A 41 -5.12 -2.63 -10.53
CA LEU A 41 -4.42 -3.38 -9.48
C LEU A 41 -4.32 -4.87 -9.83
N GLY A 42 -3.43 -5.58 -9.13
CA GLY A 42 -3.24 -7.01 -9.38
C GLY A 42 -4.19 -7.87 -8.56
N TYR A 43 -4.05 -7.80 -7.24
CA TYR A 43 -4.78 -8.66 -6.31
C TYR A 43 -5.11 -7.93 -5.02
N ARG A 44 -6.10 -8.42 -4.27
CA ARG A 44 -6.28 -8.07 -2.86
C ARG A 44 -5.60 -9.09 -1.96
N LEU A 45 -5.19 -8.66 -0.78
CA LEU A 45 -4.60 -9.57 0.20
C LEU A 45 -5.67 -10.48 0.80
N THR A 46 -5.21 -11.49 1.52
CA THR A 46 -6.03 -12.35 2.36
C THR A 46 -5.47 -12.38 3.78
N GLY A 47 -6.31 -12.71 4.76
CA GLY A 47 -5.94 -12.71 6.18
C GLY A 47 -6.86 -11.91 7.10
N GLY A 48 -8.12 -11.69 6.70
CA GLY A 48 -9.12 -10.94 7.49
C GLY A 48 -8.94 -9.43 7.43
N ALA A 49 -9.85 -8.70 8.08
CA ALA A 49 -9.82 -7.23 8.09
C ALA A 49 -8.66 -6.68 8.94
N PRO A 50 -7.99 -5.60 8.52
CA PRO A 50 -8.26 -4.84 7.29
C PRO A 50 -7.54 -5.39 6.05
N LEU A 51 -6.68 -6.42 6.17
CA LEU A 51 -5.84 -6.91 5.07
C LEU A 51 -6.64 -7.34 3.84
N ASP A 52 -7.73 -8.07 4.03
CA ASP A 52 -8.59 -8.57 2.95
C ASP A 52 -9.23 -7.49 2.07
N ARG A 53 -9.11 -6.22 2.48
CA ARG A 53 -9.55 -5.05 1.72
C ARG A 53 -8.42 -4.20 1.14
N LEU A 54 -7.17 -4.64 1.29
CA LEU A 54 -6.01 -3.94 0.75
C LEU A 54 -5.60 -4.59 -0.57
N CYS A 55 -5.43 -3.76 -1.59
CA CYS A 55 -5.03 -4.18 -2.92
C CYS A 55 -3.56 -3.88 -3.21
N VAL A 56 -2.95 -4.71 -4.05
CA VAL A 56 -1.53 -4.64 -4.38
C VAL A 56 -1.34 -4.68 -5.90
N LYS A 57 -0.42 -3.84 -6.39
CA LYS A 57 0.16 -3.95 -7.73
C LYS A 57 1.66 -4.16 -7.65
N HIS A 58 2.19 -4.99 -8.54
CA HIS A 58 3.63 -5.07 -8.80
C HIS A 58 4.01 -4.12 -9.92
N VAL A 59 5.03 -3.30 -9.67
CA VAL A 59 5.64 -2.41 -10.67
C VAL A 59 7.15 -2.63 -10.61
N GLY A 60 7.66 -3.47 -11.50
CA GLY A 60 9.04 -3.98 -11.37
C GLY A 60 9.22 -4.77 -10.07
N ASP A 61 10.22 -4.39 -9.28
CA ASP A 61 10.48 -4.97 -7.96
C ASP A 61 9.63 -4.35 -6.83
N LEU A 62 8.91 -3.26 -7.12
CA LEU A 62 8.08 -2.55 -6.15
C LEU A 62 6.69 -3.17 -6.03
N ARG A 63 6.14 -3.07 -4.82
CA ARG A 63 4.76 -3.37 -4.46
C ARG A 63 4.13 -2.07 -4.02
N ILE A 64 2.99 -1.77 -4.62
CA ILE A 64 2.22 -0.57 -4.32
C ILE A 64 0.95 -1.05 -3.65
N VAL A 65 0.75 -0.66 -2.39
CA VAL A 65 -0.39 -1.04 -1.57
C VAL A 65 -1.41 0.10 -1.58
N VAL A 66 -2.64 -0.22 -1.93
CA VAL A 66 -3.74 0.73 -2.10
C VAL A 66 -4.96 0.26 -1.32
N ALA A 67 -5.63 1.18 -0.64
CA ALA A 67 -6.95 0.96 -0.06
C ALA A 67 -7.99 1.82 -0.78
N PHE A 68 -9.23 1.35 -0.87
CA PHE A 68 -10.34 2.14 -1.40
C PHE A 68 -11.20 2.65 -0.24
N ARG A 69 -11.32 3.96 -0.12
CA ARG A 69 -12.31 4.58 0.78
C ARG A 69 -13.72 4.32 0.23
N SER A 70 -13.85 4.48 -1.09
CA SER A 70 -15.05 4.21 -1.87
C SER A 70 -14.65 3.80 -3.29
N GLY A 71 -15.61 3.40 -4.12
CA GLY A 71 -15.38 3.09 -5.53
C GLY A 71 -14.74 4.21 -6.35
N ARG A 72 -14.74 5.46 -5.86
CA ARG A 72 -14.19 6.63 -6.55
C ARG A 72 -13.00 7.27 -5.84
N GLN A 73 -12.60 6.77 -4.68
CA GLN A 73 -11.54 7.34 -3.86
C GLN A 73 -10.62 6.23 -3.36
N ALA A 74 -9.35 6.31 -3.77
CA ALA A 74 -8.33 5.37 -3.34
C ALA A 74 -7.19 6.10 -2.64
N CYS A 75 -6.54 5.42 -1.70
CA CYS A 75 -5.39 5.94 -0.98
C CYS A 75 -4.19 5.03 -1.21
N VAL A 76 -3.08 5.61 -1.67
CA VAL A 76 -1.79 4.92 -1.74
C VAL A 76 -1.21 4.86 -0.34
N LEU A 77 -1.17 3.65 0.23
CA LEU A 77 -0.72 3.42 1.59
C LEU A 77 0.79 3.28 1.68
N LEU A 78 1.38 2.45 0.81
CA LEU A 78 2.80 2.11 0.84
C LEU A 78 3.34 1.84 -0.57
N ILE A 79 4.60 2.19 -0.79
CA ILE A 79 5.39 1.82 -1.97
C ILE A 79 6.73 1.26 -1.48
N GLY A 80 7.08 0.03 -1.87
CA GLY A 80 8.33 -0.56 -1.40
C GLY A 80 8.68 -1.87 -2.08
N ARG A 81 9.91 -2.33 -1.86
CA ARG A 81 10.36 -3.65 -2.33
C ARG A 81 9.77 -4.73 -1.43
N HIS A 82 9.63 -5.94 -1.96
CA HIS A 82 9.41 -7.11 -1.13
C HIS A 82 10.76 -7.78 -0.90
N ASP A 83 11.25 -7.73 0.33
CA ASP A 83 12.58 -8.23 0.69
C ASP A 83 12.51 -8.94 2.04
N GLU A 84 12.25 -10.24 2.03
CA GLU A 84 12.09 -11.04 3.25
C GLU A 84 13.37 -11.09 4.10
N ALA A 85 14.53 -10.75 3.54
CA ALA A 85 15.80 -10.73 4.26
C ALA A 85 16.02 -9.44 5.06
N ASP A 86 15.34 -8.33 4.71
CA ASP A 86 15.45 -7.05 5.40
C ASP A 86 14.05 -6.47 5.70
N PRO A 87 13.49 -6.78 6.88
CA PRO A 87 12.20 -6.24 7.33
C PRO A 87 12.15 -4.70 7.40
N GLY A 88 13.30 -4.03 7.47
CA GLY A 88 13.38 -2.57 7.51
C GLY A 88 12.95 -1.93 6.20
N ILE A 89 13.21 -2.60 5.07
CA ILE A 89 12.85 -2.14 3.72
C ILE A 89 11.69 -2.93 3.10
N ASP A 90 11.29 -4.05 3.72
CA ASP A 90 10.19 -4.88 3.26
C ASP A 90 8.82 -4.19 3.37
N VAL A 91 8.13 -4.13 2.25
CA VAL A 91 6.78 -3.57 2.13
C VAL A 91 5.76 -4.34 2.96
N TYR A 92 5.89 -5.66 3.11
CA TYR A 92 4.92 -6.43 3.88
C TYR A 92 5.14 -6.33 5.37
N ALA A 93 6.38 -6.29 5.85
CA ALA A 93 6.69 -5.93 7.22
C ALA A 93 6.05 -4.58 7.59
N ALA A 94 6.27 -3.54 6.78
CA ALA A 94 5.66 -2.22 6.98
C ALA A 94 4.12 -2.28 6.91
N LEU A 95 3.56 -3.11 6.03
CA LEU A 95 2.12 -3.28 5.90
C LEU A 95 1.48 -3.93 7.13
N TYR A 96 2.09 -4.98 7.68
CA TYR A 96 1.55 -5.66 8.85
C TYR A 96 1.61 -4.77 10.09
N GLU A 97 2.70 -4.01 10.25
CA GLU A 97 2.82 -2.96 11.26
C GLU A 97 1.71 -1.91 11.08
N LEU A 98 1.51 -1.43 9.85
CA LEU A 98 0.45 -0.46 9.50
C LEU A 98 -0.95 -0.99 9.82
N ALA A 99 -1.23 -2.23 9.45
CA ALA A 99 -2.50 -2.89 9.69
C ALA A 99 -2.71 -3.27 11.17
N GLY A 100 -1.64 -3.30 11.99
CA GLY A 100 -1.68 -3.71 13.38
C GLY A 100 -1.91 -5.22 13.56
N VAL A 101 -1.48 -6.01 12.59
CA VAL A 101 -1.68 -7.47 12.58
C VAL A 101 -0.34 -8.19 12.53
N LYS A 102 -0.31 -9.44 12.99
CA LYS A 102 0.87 -10.29 12.82
C LYS A 102 0.97 -10.77 11.38
N PRO A 103 2.19 -10.96 10.83
CA PRO A 103 2.37 -11.62 9.55
C PRO A 103 1.69 -13.00 9.57
N PRO A 104 0.93 -13.36 8.53
CA PRO A 104 0.36 -14.69 8.42
C PRO A 104 1.47 -15.73 8.20
N THR A 105 1.32 -16.89 8.82
CA THR A 105 2.27 -18.02 8.70
C THR A 105 1.98 -18.90 7.48
N ASP A 106 0.74 -18.90 6.99
CA ASP A 106 0.31 -19.74 5.88
C ASP A 106 0.37 -19.01 4.53
N PRO A 107 0.55 -19.74 3.41
CA PRO A 107 0.48 -19.18 2.08
C PRO A 107 -0.84 -18.43 1.82
N ARG A 108 -0.74 -17.16 1.44
CA ARG A 108 -1.90 -16.33 1.07
C ARG A 108 -2.35 -16.62 -0.35
N THR A 109 -3.66 -16.68 -0.56
CA THR A 109 -4.21 -16.63 -1.91
C THR A 109 -4.16 -15.19 -2.44
N LYS A 110 -4.21 -15.03 -3.77
CA LYS A 110 -4.14 -13.72 -4.44
C LYS A 110 -5.37 -13.52 -5.33
N PRO A 111 -6.57 -13.39 -4.75
CA PRO A 111 -7.76 -13.08 -5.53
C PRO A 111 -7.61 -11.72 -6.22
N PRO A 112 -8.24 -11.50 -7.38
CA PRO A 112 -8.26 -10.20 -8.05
C PRO A 112 -8.65 -9.07 -7.09
N CYS A 113 -8.12 -7.86 -7.31
CA CYS A 113 -8.48 -6.72 -6.47
C CYS A 113 -9.97 -6.41 -6.60
N CYS A 114 -10.48 -6.25 -7.82
CA CYS A 114 -11.92 -6.11 -8.04
C CYS A 114 -12.64 -7.41 -7.69
N GLY A 115 -13.79 -7.30 -7.00
CA GLY A 115 -14.71 -8.42 -6.81
C GLY A 115 -15.53 -8.72 -8.07
N ASP A 116 -16.47 -9.67 -7.95
CA ASP A 116 -17.26 -10.20 -9.08
C ASP A 116 -18.14 -9.16 -9.79
N GLY A 117 -18.37 -7.99 -9.18
CA GLY A 117 -19.06 -6.85 -9.79
C GLY A 117 -18.14 -5.79 -10.42
N GLY A 118 -16.83 -6.05 -10.51
CA GLY A 118 -15.84 -5.04 -10.95
C GLY A 118 -15.63 -3.90 -9.95
N LEU A 119 -16.06 -4.09 -8.70
CA LEU A 119 -15.97 -3.10 -7.63
C LEU A 119 -14.76 -3.37 -6.71
N PRO A 120 -14.08 -2.33 -6.21
CA PRO A 120 -13.03 -2.50 -5.21
C PRO A 120 -13.58 -3.01 -3.87
N PRO A 121 -12.73 -3.61 -3.03
CA PRO A 121 -13.04 -3.84 -1.63
C PRO A 121 -12.93 -2.50 -0.89
N GLU A 122 -14.07 -1.92 -0.52
CA GLU A 122 -14.13 -0.65 0.18
C GLU A 122 -13.92 -0.82 1.69
N ILE A 123 -13.13 0.08 2.28
CA ILE A 123 -12.81 0.08 3.72
C ILE A 123 -13.40 1.31 4.43
N GLY A 124 -13.95 2.26 3.67
CA GLY A 124 -14.59 3.46 4.22
C GLY A 124 -13.63 4.34 5.00
N ALA A 125 -14.12 4.92 6.10
CA ALA A 125 -13.36 5.82 6.97
C ALA A 125 -12.13 5.15 7.61
N ALA A 126 -12.06 3.81 7.65
CA ALA A 126 -10.88 3.12 8.19
C ALA A 126 -9.60 3.36 7.35
N VAL A 127 -9.73 3.92 6.13
CA VAL A 127 -8.56 4.46 5.38
C VAL A 127 -7.82 5.51 6.20
N ASP A 128 -8.54 6.40 6.90
CA ASP A 128 -7.94 7.48 7.69
C ASP A 128 -7.10 6.91 8.85
N GLU A 129 -7.62 5.89 9.53
CA GLU A 129 -6.90 5.24 10.62
C GLU A 129 -5.62 4.54 10.15
N LEU A 130 -5.62 3.98 8.93
CA LEU A 130 -4.40 3.45 8.32
C LEU A 130 -3.45 4.59 7.96
N ALA A 131 -3.94 5.68 7.36
CA ALA A 131 -3.11 6.84 7.04
C ALA A 131 -2.46 7.46 8.30
N ASP A 132 -3.20 7.60 9.40
CA ASP A 132 -2.70 8.10 10.68
C ASP A 132 -1.66 7.17 11.30
N ARG A 133 -1.84 5.85 11.16
CA ARG A 133 -0.82 4.88 11.57
C ARG A 133 0.45 5.00 10.75
N ALA A 134 0.35 5.24 9.43
CA ALA A 134 1.51 5.47 8.58
C ALA A 134 2.34 6.69 9.02
N ILE A 135 1.68 7.75 9.51
CA ILE A 135 2.35 8.92 10.09
C ILE A 135 3.16 8.57 11.33
N ARG A 136 2.64 7.69 12.20
CA ARG A 136 3.33 7.28 13.43
C ARG A 136 4.58 6.44 13.17
N ILE A 137 4.50 5.50 12.22
CA ILE A 137 5.66 4.67 11.79
C ILE A 137 6.81 5.56 11.28
N ARG A 138 6.49 6.68 10.63
CA ARG A 138 7.51 7.67 10.22
C ARG A 138 8.21 8.34 11.40
N ARG A 139 7.48 8.62 12.50
CA ARG A 139 8.02 9.33 13.67
C ARG A 139 8.96 8.46 14.48
N THR A 140 8.64 7.19 14.69
CA THR A 140 9.47 6.24 15.46
C THR A 140 10.84 6.04 14.79
N ARG A 141 10.86 5.76 13.48
CA ARG A 141 12.12 5.57 12.74
C ARG A 141 12.98 6.83 12.64
N ARG A 142 12.39 8.03 12.72
CA ARG A 142 13.15 9.29 12.83
C ARG A 142 13.71 9.53 14.23
N GLY A 143 13.04 9.05 15.27
CA GLY A 143 13.49 9.13 16.67
C GLY A 143 14.66 8.19 16.97
N GLU A 144 14.67 7.00 16.36
CA GLU A 144 15.78 6.04 16.47
C GLU A 144 17.05 6.47 15.71
N GLY A 145 16.98 7.53 14.89
CA GLY A 145 18.12 8.12 14.17
C GLY A 145 18.90 9.19 14.95
N ARG A 146 18.58 9.44 16.23
CA ARG A 146 19.35 10.34 17.13
C ARG A 146 19.52 9.70 18.50
N ALA A 147 20.25 8.60 18.55
CA ALA A 147 20.90 8.11 19.76
C ALA A 147 22.21 7.41 19.35
N ALA A 148 23.22 8.20 19.00
CA ALA A 148 24.62 7.79 19.01
C ALA A 148 25.46 9.07 19.21
N ASP A 149 26.09 9.12 20.38
CA ASP A 149 26.99 10.13 20.97
C ASP A 149 26.46 11.55 21.21
#